data_AF-A0A941EZS4-F1
#
_entry.id   AF-A0A941EZS4-F1
#
_cell.length_a   1.000
_cell.length_b   1.000
_cell.length_c   1.000
_cell.angle_alpha   90.00
_cell.angle_beta   90.00
_cell.angle_gamma   90.00
#
_symmetry.space_group_name_H-M   'P 1'
#
loop_
_entity.id
_entity.type
_entity.pdbx_description
1 polymer ?
#
loop_
_entity_poly.entity_id
_entity_poly.type
_entity_poly.pdbx_seq_one_letter_code
_entity_poly.pdbx_strand_id
1 'polypeptide(L)'
;MAVARERGGFADPDPEHVADVGGFVEALAALRAQAGSPPYRTLARLVGPLLRPPREVAFRTVADAFAPGRRRLDLDLVLAIVRALGVDGPAVDAWRRACLRVQSEARTGGPIGVFRQLPAELPTFTGRAEQVRRLVEAADGAEGATVVISAIEGMGGV
;
A
#
# COMPACT_ATOMS: atom_id res chain seq x y z
N MET A 1 -11.96 25.82 25.07
CA MET A 1 -13.24 25.14 24.73
C MET A 1 -13.02 24.22 23.55
N ALA A 2 -12.57 23.01 23.82
CA ALA A 2 -12.33 21.97 22.82
C ALA A 2 -13.55 21.06 22.77
N VAL A 3 -14.23 21.02 21.62
CA VAL A 3 -15.30 20.04 21.39
C VAL A 3 -14.61 18.73 21.01
N ALA A 4 -14.43 17.87 22.02
CA ALA A 4 -14.18 16.46 21.83
C ALA A 4 -15.40 15.89 21.09
N ARG A 5 -15.22 15.57 19.81
CA ARG A 5 -16.26 14.91 19.02
C ARG A 5 -16.03 13.42 19.13
N GLU A 6 -16.63 12.82 20.16
CA GLU A 6 -16.95 11.40 20.15
C GLU A 6 -17.78 11.12 18.89
N ARG A 7 -17.20 10.38 17.93
CA ARG A 7 -17.95 9.81 16.81
C ARG A 7 -17.95 8.30 16.97
N GLY A 8 -18.81 7.83 17.86
CA GLY A 8 -19.25 6.44 17.87
C GLY A 8 -20.17 6.14 16.69
N GLY A 9 -19.84 5.08 15.96
CA GLY A 9 -20.79 4.08 15.48
C GLY A 9 -21.87 4.51 14.48
N PHE A 10 -21.50 4.90 13.25
CA PHE A 10 -22.35 4.73 12.07
C PHE A 10 -21.45 4.43 10.86
N ALA A 11 -21.24 3.13 10.59
CA ALA A 11 -20.65 2.56 9.37
C ALA A 11 -19.59 3.45 8.68
N ASP A 12 -18.42 3.59 9.32
CA ASP A 12 -17.22 4.04 8.61
C ASP A 12 -17.03 3.08 7.41
N PRO A 13 -16.87 3.56 6.16
CA PRO A 13 -16.71 2.68 5.01
C PRO A 13 -15.55 1.76 5.29
N ASP A 14 -15.84 0.49 5.49
CA ASP A 14 -14.86 -0.50 5.88
C ASP A 14 -14.01 -0.87 4.65
N PRO A 15 -12.75 -0.41 4.58
CA PRO A 15 -11.93 -0.69 3.42
C PRO A 15 -11.50 -2.16 3.39
N GLU A 16 -11.59 -2.91 4.50
CA GLU A 16 -11.10 -4.28 4.59
C GLU A 16 -11.93 -5.24 3.74
N HIS A 17 -13.23 -4.97 3.54
CA HIS A 17 -14.16 -5.81 2.76
C HIS A 17 -14.16 -5.52 1.25
N VAL A 18 -13.38 -4.53 0.79
CA VAL A 18 -13.36 -4.12 -0.63
C VAL A 18 -12.63 -5.16 -1.49
N ALA A 19 -13.27 -5.72 -2.52
CA ALA A 19 -12.63 -6.76 -3.35
C ALA A 19 -11.60 -6.22 -4.36
N ASP A 20 -11.81 -5.04 -4.95
CA ASP A 20 -10.98 -4.55 -6.05
C ASP A 20 -10.73 -3.03 -6.01
N VAL A 21 -9.98 -2.52 -7.00
CA VAL A 21 -9.64 -1.08 -7.09
C VAL A 21 -10.89 -0.22 -7.29
N GLY A 22 -11.90 -0.72 -8.01
CA GLY A 22 -13.16 0.00 -8.21
C GLY A 22 -13.91 0.20 -6.90
N GLY A 23 -14.12 -0.89 -6.15
CA GLY A 23 -14.72 -0.83 -4.82
C GLY A 23 -13.91 0.02 -3.84
N PHE A 24 -12.58 0.10 -4.01
CA PHE A 24 -11.75 0.95 -3.17
C PHE A 24 -12.01 2.43 -3.44
N VAL A 25 -12.14 2.81 -4.72
CA VAL A 25 -12.49 4.16 -5.13
C VAL A 25 -13.91 4.54 -4.63
N GLU A 26 -14.85 3.60 -4.65
CA GLU A 26 -16.20 3.80 -4.10
C GLU A 26 -16.18 4.00 -2.59
N ALA A 27 -15.45 3.17 -1.84
CA ALA A 27 -15.27 3.33 -0.41
C ALA A 27 -14.63 4.68 -0.08
N LEU A 28 -13.62 5.10 -0.84
CA LEU A 28 -12.97 6.41 -0.68
C LEU A 28 -13.94 7.57 -0.96
N ALA A 29 -14.80 7.45 -1.98
CA ALA A 29 -15.84 8.42 -2.28
C ALA A 29 -16.88 8.50 -1.16
N ALA A 30 -17.27 7.35 -0.58
CA ALA A 30 -18.16 7.30 0.58
C ALA A 30 -17.53 7.99 1.81
N LEU A 31 -16.24 7.75 2.08
CA LEU A 31 -15.51 8.43 3.15
C LEU A 31 -15.52 9.94 2.97
N ARG A 32 -15.29 10.41 1.74
CA ARG A 32 -15.38 11.83 1.41
C ARG A 32 -16.79 12.39 1.64
N ALA A 33 -17.83 11.64 1.28
CA ALA A 33 -19.20 12.06 1.50
C ALA A 33 -19.50 12.21 3.01
N GLN A 34 -19.06 11.25 3.83
CA GLN A 34 -19.19 11.32 5.29
C GLN A 34 -18.42 12.47 5.93
N ALA A 35 -17.27 12.85 5.35
CA ALA A 35 -16.50 14.03 5.74
C ALA A 35 -17.15 15.37 5.31
N GLY A 36 -18.35 15.35 4.72
CA GLY A 36 -19.07 16.55 4.27
C GLY A 36 -18.73 16.98 2.84
N SER A 37 -18.22 16.07 2.01
CA SER A 37 -17.88 16.32 0.61
C SER A 37 -16.97 17.54 0.37
N PRO A 38 -15.83 17.66 1.09
CA PRO A 38 -14.93 18.81 0.92
C PRO A 38 -14.47 18.95 -0.54
N PRO A 39 -14.42 20.16 -1.11
CA PRO A 39 -14.07 20.34 -2.52
C PRO A 39 -12.63 19.90 -2.79
N TYR A 40 -12.35 19.40 -4.00
CA TYR A 40 -11.03 18.85 -4.36
C TYR A 40 -9.88 19.85 -4.16
N ARG A 41 -10.12 21.15 -4.36
CA ARG A 41 -9.13 22.20 -4.09
C ARG A 41 -8.81 22.34 -2.60
N THR A 42 -9.78 22.10 -1.72
CA THR A 42 -9.53 22.07 -0.28
C THR A 42 -8.74 20.83 0.09
N LEU A 43 -9.12 19.66 -0.43
CA LEU A 43 -8.36 18.43 -0.19
C LEU A 43 -6.91 18.54 -0.69
N ALA A 44 -6.67 19.08 -1.88
CA ALA A 44 -5.31 19.31 -2.38
C ALA A 44 -4.42 20.13 -1.43
N ARG A 45 -4.97 21.18 -0.81
CA ARG A 45 -4.26 21.98 0.19
C ARG A 45 -3.97 21.20 1.47
N LEU A 46 -4.89 20.32 1.89
CA LEU A 46 -4.73 19.49 3.10
C LEU A 46 -3.77 18.31 2.88
N VAL A 47 -3.77 17.74 1.68
CA VAL A 47 -2.99 16.55 1.31
C VAL A 47 -1.51 16.86 1.17
N GLY A 48 -1.15 18.00 0.57
CA GLY A 48 0.24 18.33 0.26
C GLY A 48 1.22 18.25 1.44
N PRO A 49 0.90 18.83 2.61
CA PRO A 49 1.72 18.72 3.82
C PRO A 49 1.83 17.29 4.40
N LEU A 50 0.87 16.41 4.09
CA LEU A 50 0.81 15.04 4.61
C LEU A 50 1.67 14.07 3.79
N LEU A 51 2.12 14.48 2.61
CA LEU A 51 3.02 13.68 1.77
C LEU A 51 4.46 13.66 2.31
N ARG A 52 5.25 12.71 1.82
CA ARG A 52 6.66 12.52 2.17
C ARG A 52 7.50 12.37 0.89
N PRO A 53 8.30 13.39 0.50
CA PRO A 53 8.39 14.72 1.10
C PRO A 53 7.11 15.55 0.94
N PRO A 54 6.86 16.56 1.80
CA PRO A 54 5.77 17.51 1.61
C PRO A 54 5.88 18.22 0.27
N ARG A 55 4.78 18.33 -0.47
CA ARG A 55 4.75 18.96 -1.79
C ARG A 55 3.36 19.47 -2.14
N GLU A 56 3.28 20.47 -3.01
CA GLU A 56 1.98 20.87 -3.57
C GLU A 56 1.40 19.77 -4.45
N VAL A 57 0.09 19.60 -4.39
CA VAL A 57 -0.65 18.63 -5.19
C VAL A 57 -1.69 19.38 -6.00
N ALA A 58 -1.73 19.16 -7.31
CA ALA A 58 -2.76 19.74 -8.14
C ALA A 58 -4.14 19.17 -7.74
N PHE A 59 -5.16 20.02 -7.68
CA PHE A 59 -6.54 19.58 -7.35
C PHE A 59 -7.03 18.47 -8.29
N ARG A 60 -6.57 18.48 -9.55
CA ARG A 60 -6.89 17.46 -10.54
C ARG A 60 -6.31 16.11 -10.16
N THR A 61 -5.07 16.05 -9.66
CA THR A 61 -4.47 14.82 -9.14
C THR A 61 -5.30 14.20 -8.01
N VAL A 62 -5.81 15.05 -7.10
CA VAL A 62 -6.72 14.59 -6.05
C VAL A 62 -8.04 14.11 -6.64
N ALA A 63 -8.64 14.85 -7.58
CA ALA A 63 -9.87 14.42 -8.25
C ALA A 63 -9.70 13.09 -9.00
N ASP A 64 -8.58 12.92 -9.68
CA ASP A 64 -8.25 11.71 -10.43
C ASP A 64 -8.01 10.49 -9.51
N ALA A 65 -7.81 10.69 -8.20
CA ALA A 65 -7.77 9.60 -7.22
C ALA A 65 -9.16 9.01 -6.94
N PHE A 66 -10.23 9.75 -7.24
CA PHE A 66 -11.63 9.31 -7.14
C PHE A 66 -12.20 8.87 -8.50
N ALA A 67 -11.40 8.91 -9.57
CA ALA A 67 -11.88 8.57 -10.90
C ALA A 67 -12.00 7.05 -11.06
N PRO A 68 -13.10 6.55 -11.67
CA PRO A 68 -13.24 5.13 -11.98
C PRO A 68 -12.23 4.68 -13.05
N GLY A 69 -11.96 3.38 -13.12
CA GLY A 69 -11.10 2.79 -14.16
C GLY A 69 -9.59 2.90 -13.90
N ARG A 70 -9.18 3.33 -12.70
CA ARG A 70 -7.78 3.28 -12.28
C ARG A 70 -7.31 1.83 -12.16
N ARG A 71 -6.17 1.53 -12.80
CA ARG A 71 -5.47 0.25 -12.63
C ARG A 71 -4.41 0.30 -11.54
N ARG A 72 -4.01 1.50 -11.12
CA ARG A 72 -3.01 1.74 -10.07
C ARG A 72 -3.41 2.92 -9.19
N LEU A 73 -3.36 2.70 -7.88
CA LEU A 73 -3.47 3.71 -6.83
C LEU A 73 -2.08 4.15 -6.36
N ASP A 74 -1.87 5.45 -6.21
CA ASP A 74 -0.71 5.99 -5.50
C ASP A 74 -0.99 5.90 -4.00
N LEU A 75 -0.32 4.97 -3.31
CA LEU A 75 -0.56 4.68 -1.89
C LEU A 75 -0.33 5.91 -1.01
N ASP A 76 0.71 6.69 -1.27
CA ASP A 76 1.04 7.85 -0.44
C ASP A 76 0.00 8.96 -0.60
N LEU A 77 -0.44 9.18 -1.84
CA LEU A 77 -1.53 10.11 -2.13
C LEU A 77 -2.84 9.68 -1.46
N VAL A 78 -3.21 8.40 -1.59
CA VAL A 78 -4.44 7.85 -1.02
C VAL A 78 -4.44 7.97 0.50
N LEU A 79 -3.35 7.58 1.17
CA LEU A 79 -3.26 7.67 2.63
C LEU A 79 -3.23 9.11 3.13
N ALA A 80 -2.64 10.04 2.36
CA ALA A 80 -2.72 11.46 2.67
C ALA A 80 -4.16 12.00 2.52
N ILE A 81 -4.93 11.54 1.52
CA ILE A 81 -6.36 11.87 1.37
C ILE A 81 -7.17 11.34 2.55
N VAL A 82 -7.00 10.07 2.91
CA VAL A 82 -7.69 9.42 4.05
C VAL A 82 -7.45 10.19 5.35
N ARG A 83 -6.20 10.58 5.62
CA ARG A 83 -5.86 11.43 6.78
C ARG A 83 -6.47 12.82 6.68
N ALA A 84 -6.46 13.45 5.51
CA ALA A 84 -7.08 14.75 5.29
C ALA A 84 -8.61 14.74 5.48
N LEU A 85 -9.24 13.57 5.31
CA LEU A 85 -10.66 13.35 5.57
C LEU A 85 -10.98 13.10 7.05
N GLY A 86 -9.95 13.08 7.92
CA GLY A 86 -10.11 12.99 9.37
C GLY A 86 -9.98 11.59 9.95
N VAL A 87 -9.48 10.62 9.17
CA VAL A 87 -9.18 9.27 9.65
C VAL A 87 -7.78 9.27 10.29
N ASP A 88 -7.65 8.63 11.45
CA ASP A 88 -6.41 8.59 12.23
C ASP A 88 -5.95 7.16 12.58
N GLY A 89 -4.74 7.10 13.15
CA GLY A 89 -4.07 5.92 13.71
C GLY A 89 -4.47 4.56 13.08
N PRO A 90 -5.14 3.68 13.84
CA PRO A 90 -5.39 2.30 13.43
C PRO A 90 -6.33 2.18 12.22
N ALA A 91 -7.23 3.13 12.02
CA ALA A 91 -8.12 3.13 10.85
C ALA A 91 -7.34 3.41 9.57
N VAL A 92 -6.35 4.31 9.58
CA VAL A 92 -5.47 4.55 8.42
C VAL A 92 -4.72 3.28 8.01
N ASP A 93 -4.35 2.43 8.97
CA ASP A 93 -3.67 1.17 8.66
C ASP A 93 -4.61 0.15 7.98
N ALA A 94 -5.91 0.15 8.30
CA ALA A 94 -6.90 -0.63 7.56
C ALA A 94 -6.99 -0.18 6.10
N TRP A 95 -7.04 1.14 5.86
CA TRP A 95 -6.99 1.71 4.51
C TRP A 95 -5.71 1.36 3.76
N ARG A 96 -4.56 1.35 4.45
CA ARG A 96 -3.27 0.92 3.88
C ARG A 96 -3.32 -0.55 3.46
N ARG A 97 -3.76 -1.45 4.34
CA ARG A 97 -3.84 -2.90 4.05
C ARG A 97 -4.77 -3.17 2.88
N ALA A 98 -5.95 -2.57 2.87
CA ALA A 98 -6.91 -2.68 1.78
C ALA A 98 -6.31 -2.19 0.45
N CYS A 99 -5.69 -1.01 0.44
CA CYS A 99 -5.05 -0.47 -0.76
C CYS A 99 -3.96 -1.40 -1.30
N LEU A 100 -3.12 -1.97 -0.43
CA LEU A 100 -2.08 -2.92 -0.84
C LEU A 100 -2.67 -4.22 -1.41
N ARG A 101 -3.73 -4.75 -0.78
CA ARG A 101 -4.43 -5.96 -1.22
C ARG A 101 -5.01 -5.79 -2.63
N VAL A 102 -5.85 -4.78 -2.85
CA VAL A 102 -6.50 -4.55 -4.16
C VAL A 102 -5.47 -4.23 -5.27
N GLN A 103 -4.37 -3.55 -4.92
CA GLN A 103 -3.27 -3.28 -5.86
C GLN A 103 -2.45 -4.53 -6.20
N SER A 104 -2.36 -5.49 -5.30
CA SER A 104 -1.67 -6.75 -5.55
C SER A 104 -2.49 -7.64 -6.50
N GLU A 105 -3.79 -7.77 -6.25
CA GLU A 105 -4.72 -8.56 -7.06
C GLU A 105 -4.87 -7.99 -8.48
N ALA A 106 -4.89 -6.66 -8.62
CA ALA A 106 -4.89 -5.99 -9.92
C ALA A 106 -3.59 -6.21 -10.71
N ARG A 107 -2.44 -6.38 -10.05
CA ARG A 107 -1.16 -6.68 -10.71
C ARG A 107 -1.07 -8.15 -11.12
N THR A 108 -1.67 -9.06 -10.37
CA THR A 108 -1.65 -10.50 -10.65
C THR A 108 -2.80 -10.99 -11.52
N GLY A 109 -3.77 -10.12 -11.86
CA GLY A 109 -4.94 -10.50 -12.66
C GLY A 109 -5.95 -11.37 -11.90
N GLY A 110 -5.97 -11.27 -10.57
CA GLY A 110 -6.76 -12.12 -9.67
C GLY A 110 -6.05 -12.36 -8.33
N PRO A 111 -6.67 -13.13 -7.40
CA PRO A 111 -6.05 -13.49 -6.12
C PRO A 111 -4.67 -14.07 -6.39
N ILE A 112 -3.67 -13.65 -5.61
CA ILE A 112 -2.30 -14.14 -5.72
C ILE A 112 -2.35 -15.66 -5.58
N GLY A 113 -2.31 -16.37 -6.71
CA GLY A 113 -2.05 -17.79 -6.71
C GLY A 113 -0.65 -17.94 -6.14
N VAL A 114 -0.55 -18.41 -4.90
CA VAL A 114 0.72 -18.96 -4.40
C VAL A 114 1.08 -20.05 -5.40
N PHE A 115 2.11 -19.82 -6.22
CA PHE A 115 2.63 -20.85 -7.11
C PHE A 115 3.08 -22.01 -6.22
N ARG A 116 2.24 -23.05 -6.12
CA ARG A 116 2.54 -24.28 -5.36
C ARG A 116 3.49 -25.21 -6.12
N GLN A 117 3.88 -24.82 -7.33
CA GLN A 117 4.93 -25.46 -8.10
C GLN A 117 6.08 -24.48 -8.28
N LEU A 118 7.28 -24.92 -7.92
CA LEU A 118 8.50 -24.26 -8.34
C LEU A 118 8.55 -24.26 -9.87
N PRO A 119 9.00 -23.16 -10.51
CA PRO A 119 9.30 -23.16 -11.93
C PRO A 119 10.17 -24.36 -12.29
N ALA A 120 9.95 -24.96 -13.47
CA ALA A 120 10.85 -25.98 -13.99
C ALA A 120 12.29 -25.45 -13.96
N GLU A 121 13.24 -26.31 -13.59
CA GLU A 121 14.65 -25.92 -13.51
C GLU A 121 15.06 -25.18 -14.78
N LEU A 122 15.35 -23.89 -14.66
CA LEU A 122 15.86 -23.09 -15.75
C LEU A 122 17.31 -23.57 -15.98
N PRO A 123 17.66 -24.13 -17.16
CA PRO A 123 18.99 -24.67 -17.42
C PRO A 123 20.09 -23.61 -17.35
N THR A 124 19.70 -22.34 -17.25
CA THR A 124 20.58 -21.17 -17.26
C THR A 124 20.24 -20.24 -16.10
N PHE A 125 20.07 -20.75 -14.88
CA PHE A 125 20.22 -19.89 -13.70
C PHE A 125 21.71 -19.55 -13.52
N THR A 126 22.20 -18.61 -14.32
CA THR A 126 23.58 -18.14 -14.26
C THR A 126 23.75 -17.22 -13.06
N GLY A 127 24.44 -17.71 -12.03
CA GLY A 127 25.35 -16.84 -11.30
C GLY A 127 25.10 -16.61 -9.81
N ARG A 128 24.66 -17.64 -9.05
CA ARG A 128 24.72 -17.58 -7.56
C ARG A 128 25.31 -18.79 -6.84
N ALA A 129 25.77 -19.82 -7.56
CA ALA A 129 26.29 -21.05 -6.93
C ALA A 129 27.47 -20.77 -5.99
N GLU A 130 28.42 -19.92 -6.41
CA GLU A 130 29.58 -19.54 -5.58
C GLU A 130 29.20 -18.65 -4.39
N GLN A 131 28.18 -17.79 -4.54
CA GLN A 131 27.66 -16.96 -3.45
C GLN A 131 26.91 -17.82 -2.41
N VAL A 132 26.12 -18.80 -2.87
CA VAL A 132 25.40 -19.75 -2.00
C VAL A 132 26.39 -20.64 -1.27
N ARG A 133 27.41 -21.16 -1.97
CA ARG A 133 28.47 -21.97 -1.37
C ARG A 133 29.19 -21.23 -0.24
N ARG A 134 29.57 -19.97 -0.46
CA ARG A 134 30.19 -19.13 0.58
C ARG A 134 29.27 -18.90 1.79
N LEU A 135 27.98 -18.76 1.57
CA LEU A 135 27.00 -18.62 2.65
C LEU A 135 26.88 -19.90 3.48
N VAL A 136 26.86 -21.06 2.83
CA VAL A 136 26.80 -22.37 3.51
C VAL A 136 28.09 -22.62 4.30
N GLU A 137 29.26 -22.38 3.71
CA GLU A 137 30.55 -22.51 4.42
C GLU A 137 30.63 -21.56 5.64
N ALA A 138 30.13 -20.33 5.51
CA ALA A 138 30.10 -19.37 6.61
C ALA A 138 29.11 -19.77 7.72
N ALA A 139 28.00 -20.43 7.38
CA ALA A 139 27.02 -20.93 8.34
C ALA A 139 27.52 -22.19 9.07
N ASP A 140 28.17 -23.11 8.35
CA ASP A 140 28.72 -24.35 8.92
C ASP A 140 29.92 -24.09 9.86
N GLY A 141 30.68 -23.02 9.63
CA GLY A 141 31.76 -22.58 10.53
C GLY A 141 31.28 -21.86 11.80
N ALA A 142 29.99 -21.53 11.89
CA ALA A 142 29.40 -20.81 13.01
C ALA A 142 28.55 -21.77 13.87
N GLU A 143 29.18 -22.52 14.76
CA GLU A 143 28.47 -23.36 15.74
C GLU A 143 27.54 -22.50 16.61
N GLY A 144 26.25 -22.46 16.26
CA GLY A 144 25.17 -21.92 17.08
C GLY A 144 25.01 -20.39 17.11
N ALA A 145 25.72 -19.63 16.27
CA ALA A 145 25.56 -18.16 16.20
C ALA A 145 24.62 -17.73 15.06
N THR A 146 23.63 -16.89 15.38
CA THR A 146 22.74 -16.26 14.40
C THR A 146 23.54 -15.46 13.38
N VAL A 147 23.55 -15.88 12.11
CA VAL A 147 24.16 -15.13 11.01
C VAL A 147 23.20 -14.02 10.56
N VAL A 148 23.51 -12.77 10.89
CA VAL A 148 22.76 -11.59 10.44
C VAL A 148 23.29 -11.17 9.07
N ILE A 149 22.57 -11.56 8.01
CA ILE A 149 22.87 -11.14 6.63
C ILE A 149 22.04 -9.89 6.32
N SER A 150 22.68 -8.73 6.31
CA SER A 150 22.04 -7.45 5.95
C SER A 150 22.64 -6.90 4.67
N ALA A 151 22.15 -7.38 3.51
CA ALA A 151 22.03 -6.61 2.28
C ALA A 151 21.36 -7.45 1.19
N ILE A 152 20.22 -7.00 0.68
CA ILE A 152 19.75 -7.37 -0.66
C ILE A 152 20.03 -6.15 -1.52
N GLU A 153 21.14 -6.18 -2.26
CA GLU A 153 21.39 -5.20 -3.31
C GLU A 153 21.01 -5.83 -4.66
N GLY A 154 19.92 -5.34 -5.24
CA GLY A 154 19.36 -5.80 -6.51
C GLY A 154 17.94 -5.27 -6.75
N MET A 155 17.54 -5.14 -8.01
CA MET A 155 16.14 -4.83 -8.36
C MET A 155 15.28 -6.07 -8.13
N GLY A 156 14.19 -5.96 -7.37
CA GLY A 156 13.23 -7.04 -7.23
C GLY A 156 12.61 -7.41 -8.59
N GLY A 157 12.82 -8.65 -9.04
CA GLY A 157 12.14 -9.22 -10.20
C GLY A 157 12.97 -9.43 -11.47
N VAL A 158 14.30 -9.55 -11.38
CA VAL A 158 15.14 -10.09 -12.47
C VAL A 158 15.89 -11.33 -12.03
#